data_AF-A0A414FV07-F1
#
_entry.id   AF-A0A414FV07-F1
#
_cell.length_a   1.000
_cell.length_b   1.000
_cell.length_c   1.000
_cell.angle_alpha   90.00
_cell.angle_beta   90.00
_cell.angle_gamma   90.00
#
_symmetry.space_group_name_H-M   'P 1'
#
loop_
_entity.id
_entity.type
_entity.pdbx_description
1 polymer ?
#
loop_
_entity_poly.entity_id
_entity_poly.type
_entity_poly.pdbx_seq_one_letter_code
_entity_poly.pdbx_strand_id
1 'polypeptide(L)'
;MAGEMRPVTPGELLKEEFLEPLGLSQYRLAKETGIPAQRIGQIVLGRRRITADTDLRLCRYFGLTDGYWMRAQVAYDTDVARQELGPELDKIVPYGEMAVTA
;
A
#
# COMPACT_ATOMS: atom_id res chain seq x y z
N MET A 1 -7.39 3.68 -22.94
CA MET A 1 -7.49 4.42 -21.67
C MET A 1 -7.91 3.43 -20.59
N ALA A 2 -6.97 2.86 -19.84
CA ALA A 2 -7.34 2.09 -18.66
C ALA A 2 -8.06 3.07 -17.72
N GLY A 3 -9.34 2.83 -17.45
CA GLY A 3 -10.16 3.76 -16.68
C GLY A 3 -9.48 4.10 -15.36
N GLU A 4 -9.57 5.37 -14.96
CA GLU A 4 -9.11 5.90 -13.67
C GLU A 4 -9.79 5.13 -12.54
N MET A 5 -9.26 3.96 -12.20
CA MET A 5 -9.69 3.21 -11.04
C MET A 5 -9.07 3.87 -9.82
N ARG A 6 -9.92 4.17 -8.84
CA ARG A 6 -9.49 4.68 -7.54
C ARG A 6 -8.38 3.77 -6.99
N PRO A 7 -7.23 4.33 -6.55
CA PRO A 7 -6.15 3.53 -5.99
C PRO A 7 -6.64 2.72 -4.78
N VAL A 8 -6.33 1.43 -4.76
CA VAL A 8 -6.69 0.53 -3.66
C VAL A 8 -5.71 0.73 -2.51
N THR A 9 -6.23 1.08 -1.34
CA THR A 9 -5.38 1.25 -0.16
C THR A 9 -4.93 -0.12 0.40
N PRO A 10 -3.78 -0.20 1.08
CA PRO A 10 -3.40 -1.43 1.78
C PRO A 10 -4.41 -1.84 2.87
N GLY A 11 -5.14 -0.88 3.42
CA GLY A 11 -6.21 -1.13 4.40
C GLY A 11 -7.42 -1.85 3.82
N GLU A 12 -7.83 -1.45 2.62
CA GLU A 12 -8.90 -2.12 1.86
C GLU A 12 -8.46 -3.52 1.46
N LEU A 13 -7.23 -3.67 0.94
CA LEU A 13 -6.64 -4.98 0.64
C LEU A 13 -6.64 -5.89 1.88
N LEU A 14 -6.19 -5.39 3.03
CA LEU A 14 -6.19 -6.14 4.29
C LEU A 14 -7.60 -6.56 4.70
N LYS A 15 -8.58 -5.67 4.52
CA LYS A 15 -9.95 -5.94 4.93
C LYS A 15 -10.62 -6.97 4.02
N GLU A 16 -10.61 -6.72 2.71
CA GLU A 16 -11.42 -7.44 1.72
C GLU A 16 -10.79 -8.77 1.32
N GLU A 17 -9.46 -8.88 1.26
CA GLU A 17 -8.78 -10.10 0.81
C GLU A 17 -8.33 -11.01 1.96
N PHE A 18 -8.25 -10.48 3.20
CA PHE A 18 -7.76 -11.24 4.36
C PHE A 18 -8.77 -11.29 5.50
N LEU A 19 -9.21 -10.15 6.04
CA LEU A 19 -10.04 -10.16 7.24
C LEU A 19 -11.43 -10.75 7.01
N GLU A 20 -12.13 -10.31 5.96
CA GLU A 20 -13.49 -10.78 5.66
C GLU A 20 -13.52 -12.25 5.23
N PRO A 21 -12.68 -12.72 4.28
CA PRO A 21 -12.71 -14.12 3.84
C PRO A 21 -12.29 -15.11 4.94
N LEU A 22 -11.42 -14.68 5.86
CA LEU A 22 -10.95 -15.52 6.97
C LEU A 22 -11.82 -15.40 8.23
N GLY A 23 -12.85 -14.55 8.22
CA GLY A 23 -13.68 -14.28 9.41
C GLY A 23 -12.86 -13.72 10.59
N LEU A 24 -11.79 -12.98 10.32
CA LEU A 24 -10.88 -12.44 11.32
C LEU A 24 -11.30 -11.03 11.72
N SER A 25 -11.47 -10.80 13.02
CA SER A 25 -11.65 -9.45 13.54
C SER A 25 -10.32 -8.69 13.59
N GLN A 26 -10.39 -7.35 13.45
CA GLN A 26 -9.22 -6.47 13.65
C GLN A 26 -8.62 -6.64 15.05
N TYR A 27 -9.46 -6.90 16.06
CA TYR A 27 -9.00 -7.18 17.43
C TYR A 27 -8.17 -8.47 17.50
N ARG A 28 -8.62 -9.56 16.85
CA ARG A 28 -7.86 -10.80 16.80
C ARG A 28 -6.53 -10.59 16.08
N LEU A 29 -6.55 -9.91 14.93
CA LEU A 29 -5.32 -9.58 14.20
C LEU A 29 -4.35 -8.80 15.10
N ALA A 30 -4.84 -7.80 15.83
CA ALA A 30 -4.03 -7.00 16.76
C ALA A 30 -3.37 -7.85 17.84
N LYS A 31 -4.16 -8.73 18.47
CA LYS A 31 -3.70 -9.60 19.54
C LYS A 31 -2.60 -10.56 19.07
N GLU A 32 -2.80 -11.21 17.92
CA GLU A 32 -1.89 -12.23 17.42
C GLU A 32 -0.60 -11.66 16.79
N THR A 33 -0.67 -10.47 16.19
CA THR A 33 0.48 -9.79 15.57
C THR A 33 1.27 -8.90 16.54
N GLY A 34 0.69 -8.60 17.70
CA GLY A 34 1.20 -7.59 18.63
C GLY A 34 1.12 -6.15 18.08
N ILE A 35 0.43 -5.92 16.97
CA ILE A 35 0.19 -4.58 16.44
C ILE A 35 -0.93 -3.93 17.27
N PRO A 36 -0.77 -2.68 17.76
CA PRO A 36 -1.84 -2.01 18.49
C PRO A 36 -3.15 -1.96 17.67
N ALA A 37 -4.28 -2.32 18.29
CA ALA A 37 -5.58 -2.37 17.60
C ALA A 37 -5.95 -1.03 16.94
N GLN A 38 -5.62 0.10 17.58
CA GLN A 38 -5.77 1.43 16.98
C GLN A 38 -4.99 1.57 15.67
N ARG A 39 -3.77 1.01 15.58
CA ARG A 39 -2.96 1.05 14.37
C ARG A 39 -3.63 0.27 13.24
N ILE A 40 -4.10 -0.95 13.50
CA ILE A 40 -4.84 -1.75 12.51
C ILE A 40 -6.09 -1.00 12.06
N GLY A 41 -6.87 -0.44 12.99
CA GLY A 41 -8.06 0.34 12.64
C GLY A 41 -7.74 1.56 11.76
N GLN A 42 -6.67 2.30 12.06
CA GLN A 42 -6.26 3.42 11.20
C GLN A 42 -5.75 2.97 9.83
N ILE A 43 -5.08 1.81 9.74
CA ILE A 43 -4.66 1.23 8.45
C ILE A 43 -5.89 0.85 7.62
N VAL A 44 -6.84 0.12 8.19
CA VAL A 44 -8.09 -0.28 7.50
C VAL A 44 -8.91 0.94 7.06
N LEU A 45 -8.89 2.03 7.83
CA LEU A 45 -9.54 3.29 7.46
C LEU A 45 -8.75 4.14 6.45
N GLY A 46 -7.57 3.68 5.98
CA GLY A 46 -6.70 4.44 5.08
C GLY A 46 -6.04 5.68 5.71
N ARG A 47 -6.11 5.83 7.04
CA ARG A 47 -5.58 6.99 7.79
C ARG A 47 -4.15 6.79 8.26
N ARG A 48 -3.59 5.60 8.08
CA ARG A 48 -2.22 5.29 8.47
C ARG A 48 -1.57 4.37 7.45
N ARG A 49 -0.32 4.70 7.10
CA ARG A 49 0.50 3.90 6.21
C ARG A 49 1.05 2.66 6.91
N ILE A 50 1.32 1.63 6.11
CA ILE A 50 2.07 0.45 6.54
C ILE A 50 3.56 0.81 6.63
N THR A 51 4.18 0.42 7.74
CA THR A 51 5.63 0.54 7.97
C THR A 51 6.30 -0.82 7.84
N ALA A 52 7.64 -0.86 7.75
CA ALA A 52 8.38 -2.12 7.72
C ALA A 52 8.09 -3.04 8.94
N ASP A 53 7.99 -2.49 10.15
CA ASP A 53 7.57 -3.25 11.35
C ASP A 53 6.19 -3.90 11.17
N THR A 54 5.24 -3.15 10.60
CA THR A 54 3.87 -3.66 10.38
C THR A 54 3.85 -4.71 9.27
N ASP A 55 4.61 -4.48 8.19
CA ASP A 55 4.79 -5.43 7.09
C ASP A 55 5.32 -6.78 7.58
N LEU A 56 6.43 -6.79 8.33
CA LEU A 56 7.02 -8.04 8.81
C LEU A 56 6.05 -8.83 9.72
N ARG A 57 5.29 -8.13 10.57
CA ARG A 57 4.30 -8.76 11.46
C ARG A 57 3.13 -9.36 10.68
N LEU A 58 2.58 -8.61 9.72
CA LEU A 58 1.47 -9.10 8.90
C LEU A 58 1.93 -10.22 7.95
N CYS A 59 3.12 -10.10 7.35
CA CYS A 59 3.70 -11.15 6.51
C CYS A 59 3.90 -12.44 7.28
N ARG A 60 4.48 -12.36 8.49
CA ARG A 60 4.64 -13.52 9.36
C ARG A 60 3.30 -14.15 9.73
N TYR A 61 2.29 -13.35 10.05
CA TYR A 61 0.97 -13.84 10.46
C TYR A 61 0.21 -14.51 9.33
N PHE A 62 0.26 -13.95 8.12
CA PHE A 62 -0.45 -14.48 6.94
C PHE A 62 0.38 -15.45 6.09
N GLY A 63 1.62 -15.75 6.48
CA GLY A 63 2.51 -16.64 5.71
C GLY A 63 2.95 -16.07 4.36
N LEU A 64 3.11 -14.75 4.27
CA LEU A 64 3.53 -14.05 3.06
C LEU A 64 5.03 -13.74 3.10
N THR A 65 5.61 -13.49 1.92
CA THR A 65 6.99 -13.02 1.79
C THR A 65 7.13 -11.59 2.30
N ASP A 66 8.21 -11.33 3.04
CA ASP A 66 8.59 -9.99 3.51
C ASP A 66 8.49 -8.92 2.40
N GLY A 67 7.99 -7.75 2.78
CA GLY A 67 7.73 -6.62 1.89
C GLY A 67 6.44 -6.71 1.09
N TYR A 68 5.60 -7.74 1.25
CA TYR A 68 4.29 -7.81 0.57
C TYR A 68 3.44 -6.57 0.79
N TRP A 69 3.30 -6.16 2.05
CA TRP A 69 2.48 -5.01 2.42
C TRP A 69 3.17 -3.68 2.13
N MET A 70 4.49 -3.63 2.22
CA MET A 70 5.26 -2.46 1.76
C MET A 70 5.09 -2.23 0.26
N ARG A 71 5.08 -3.28 -0.56
CA ARG A 71 4.82 -3.17 -2.01
C ARG A 71 3.40 -2.66 -2.28
N ALA A 72 2.40 -3.16 -1.54
CA ALA A 72 1.04 -2.63 -1.63
C ALA A 72 0.96 -1.14 -1.25
N GLN A 73 1.66 -0.73 -0.20
CA GLN A 73 1.75 0.68 0.20
C GLN A 73 2.40 1.53 -0.88
N VAL A 74 3.53 1.09 -1.44
CA VAL A 74 4.24 1.80 -2.52
C VAL A 74 3.38 1.89 -3.77
N ALA A 75 2.65 0.84 -4.14
CA ALA A 75 1.75 0.85 -5.29
C ALA A 75 0.67 1.92 -5.12
N TYR A 76 -0.05 1.92 -3.98
CA TYR A 76 -1.04 2.94 -3.65
C TYR A 76 -0.45 4.36 -3.69
N ASP A 77 0.70 4.56 -3.03
CA ASP A 77 1.36 5.86 -2.95
C ASP A 77 1.80 6.36 -4.33
N THR A 78 2.27 5.45 -5.19
CA THR A 78 2.71 5.77 -6.56
C THR A 78 1.52 6.15 -7.44
N ASP A 79 0.40 5.43 -7.31
CA ASP A 79 -0.80 5.73 -8.10
C ASP A 79 -1.41 7.08 -7.71
N VAL A 80 -1.49 7.37 -6.40
CA VAL A 80 -1.92 8.69 -5.90
C VAL A 80 -0.99 9.79 -6.42
N ALA A 81 0.33 9.63 -6.26
CA ALA A 81 1.30 10.62 -6.72
C ALA A 81 1.25 10.82 -8.24
N ARG A 82 1.02 9.76 -9.02
CA ARG A 82 0.88 9.84 -10.48
C ARG A 82 -0.34 10.67 -10.88
N GLN A 83 -1.46 10.52 -10.17
CA GLN A 83 -2.67 11.32 -10.41
C GLN A 83 -2.45 12.80 -10.08
N GLU A 84 -1.72 13.10 -9.01
CA GLU A 84 -1.42 14.48 -8.60
C GLU A 84 -0.38 15.16 -9.49
N LEU A 85 0.66 14.43 -9.92
CA LEU A 85 1.83 14.99 -10.61
C LEU A 85 1.76 14.91 -12.13
N GLY A 86 0.73 14.29 -12.71
CA GLY A 86 0.66 13.97 -14.15
C GLY A 86 1.22 15.05 -15.09
N PRO A 87 0.69 16.28 -15.09
CA PRO A 87 1.17 17.35 -15.96
C PRO A 87 2.62 17.80 -15.70
N GLU A 88 3.12 17.65 -14.47
CA GLU A 88 4.51 17.98 -14.14
C GLU A 88 5.47 16.88 -14.60
N LEU A 89 5.04 15.61 -14.53
CA LEU A 89 5.82 14.47 -15.03
C LEU A 89 6.03 14.56 -16.55
N ASP A 90 5.03 15.02 -17.29
CA ASP A 90 5.11 15.19 -18.76
C ASP A 90 6.17 16.22 -19.20
N LYS A 91 6.59 17.11 -18.30
CA LYS A 91 7.65 18.12 -18.56
C LYS A 91 9.06 17.57 -18.34
N ILE A 92 9.20 16.40 -17.72
CA ILE A 92 10.50 15.82 -17.40
C ILE A 92 11.03 15.08 -18.62
N VAL A 93 12.11 15.61 -19.20
CA VAL A 93 12.82 14.94 -20.30
C VAL A 93 13.76 13.87 -19.74
N PRO A 94 13.68 12.61 -20.19
CA PRO A 94 14.62 11.57 -19.79
C PRO A 94 16.07 11.95 -20.12
N TYR A 95 16.98 11.72 -19.17
CA TYR A 95 18.41 12.07 -19.33
C TYR A 95 19.04 11.49 -20.61
N GLY A 96 18.66 10.26 -20.98
CA GLY A 96 19.17 9.61 -22.20
C GLY A 96 18.80 10.33 -23.50
N GLU A 97 17.67 11.05 -23.54
CA GLU A 97 17.22 11.79 -24.72
C GLU A 97 17.93 13.15 -24.85
N MET A 98 18.30 13.76 -23.72
CA MET A 98 19.09 14.99 -23.71
C MET A 98 20.48 14.81 -24.32
N ALA A 99 21.11 13.65 -24.13
CA ALA A 99 22.48 13.38 -24.57
C ALA A 99 22.61 13.13 -26.09
N VAL A 100 21.51 12.88 -26.80
CA VAL A 100 21.51 12.63 -28.27
C VAL A 100 21.40 13.93 -29.08
N THR A 101 21.04 15.04 -28.42
CA THR A 101 20.78 16.33 -29.08
C THR A 101 21.91 17.35 -28.87
N ALA A 102 22.99 16.94 -28.19
CA ALA A 102 24.20 17.75 -27.92
C ALA A 102 25.40 17.17 -28.68
#